data_AF-A0A9E5Z7B0-F1
#
_entry.id   AF-A0A9E5Z7B0-F1
#
_cell.length_a   1.000
_cell.length_b   1.000
_cell.length_c   1.000
_cell.angle_alpha   90.00
_cell.angle_beta   90.00
_cell.angle_gamma   90.00
#
_symmetry.space_group_name_H-M   'P 1'
#
loop_
_entity.id
_entity.type
_entity.pdbx_description
1 polymer ?
#
loop_
_entity_poly.entity_id
_entity_poly.type
_entity_poly.pdbx_seq_one_letter_code
_entity_poly.pdbx_strand_id
1 'polypeptide(L)'
;SAVFKFAVTKMADVAKEIMDRNQLSSDDISWLVPHQANKRIIEATAKRMGVDDSKVMLNISRYGNTTAGTIPLCLWDYESQLKKGDNLILAAFGGGFTWASVYLKWAYDPEK
;
A
#
# COMPACT_ATOMS: atom_id res chain seq x y z
N SER A 1 18.76 -3.36 10.43
CA SER A 1 18.84 -2.33 11.49
C SER A 1 17.55 -2.32 12.31
N ALA A 2 17.56 -1.77 13.53
CA ALA A 2 16.36 -1.61 14.35
C ALA A 2 15.29 -0.74 13.64
N VAL A 3 15.73 0.31 12.95
CA VAL A 3 14.92 1.18 12.08
C VAL A 3 14.14 0.37 11.04
N PHE A 4 14.79 -0.57 10.35
CA PHE A 4 14.16 -1.43 9.36
C PHE A 4 13.08 -2.32 9.99
N LYS A 5 13.38 -2.98 11.11
CA LYS A 5 12.40 -3.84 11.79
C LYS A 5 11.18 -3.04 12.27
N PHE A 6 11.42 -1.85 12.81
CA PHE A 6 10.36 -0.95 13.26
C PHE A 6 9.47 -0.49 12.11
N ALA A 7 10.07 -0.06 11.00
CA ALA A 7 9.36 0.34 9.78
C ALA A 7 8.49 -0.79 9.21
N VAL A 8 9.05 -2.00 9.11
CA VAL A 8 8.31 -3.20 8.65
C VAL A 8 7.10 -3.45 9.53
N THR A 9 7.30 -3.50 10.84
CA THR A 9 6.21 -3.81 11.77
C THR A 9 5.13 -2.74 11.75
N LYS A 10 5.49 -1.46 11.82
CA LYS A 10 4.50 -0.38 11.91
C LYS A 10 3.67 -0.20 10.65
N MET A 11 4.27 -0.28 9.46
CA MET A 11 3.50 -0.17 8.20
C MET A 11 2.53 -1.35 8.04
N ALA A 12 2.98 -2.57 8.35
CA ALA A 12 2.16 -3.77 8.30
C ALA A 12 1.02 -3.73 9.33
N ASP A 13 1.30 -3.27 10.56
CA ASP A 13 0.30 -3.17 11.63
C ASP A 13 -0.81 -2.18 11.25
N VAL A 14 -0.48 -0.97 10.77
CA VAL A 14 -1.52 0.02 10.44
C VAL A 14 -2.34 -0.33 9.22
N ALA A 15 -1.76 -1.07 8.26
CA ALA A 15 -2.50 -1.58 7.11
C ALA A 15 -3.54 -2.63 7.54
N LYS A 16 -3.19 -3.52 8.48
CA LYS A 16 -4.15 -4.48 9.04
C LYS A 16 -5.17 -3.82 9.97
N GLU A 17 -4.74 -2.87 10.80
CA GLU A 17 -5.60 -2.12 11.71
C GLU A 17 -6.70 -1.37 10.96
N ILE A 18 -6.39 -0.76 9.81
CA ILE A 18 -7.42 -0.07 9.03
C ILE A 18 -8.42 -1.04 8.38
N MET A 19 -7.98 -2.23 7.97
CA MET A 19 -8.88 -3.29 7.49
C MET A 19 -9.84 -3.72 8.60
N ASP A 20 -9.30 -4.01 9.78
CA ASP A 20 -10.08 -4.47 10.94
C ASP A 20 -11.08 -3.41 11.40
N ARG A 21 -10.67 -2.14 11.45
CA ARG A 21 -11.55 -1.00 11.76
C ARG A 21 -12.73 -0.86 10.81
N ASN A 22 -12.56 -1.28 9.56
CA ASN A 22 -13.59 -1.20 8.52
C ASN A 22 -14.23 -2.56 8.21
N GLN A 23 -13.97 -3.59 9.03
CA GLN A 23 -14.52 -4.94 8.88
C GLN A 23 -14.21 -5.57 7.50
N LEU A 24 -13.04 -5.28 6.94
CA LEU A 24 -12.59 -5.78 5.65
C LEU A 24 -11.79 -7.07 5.80
N SER A 25 -12.09 -8.05 4.96
CA SER A 25 -11.26 -9.22 4.72
C SER A 25 -10.22 -8.94 3.63
N SER A 26 -9.26 -9.84 3.44
CA SER A 26 -8.31 -9.79 2.31
C SER A 26 -8.99 -9.87 0.94
N ASP A 27 -10.15 -10.52 0.88
CA ASP A 27 -10.90 -10.71 -0.36
C ASP A 27 -11.58 -9.41 -0.81
N ASP A 28 -11.93 -8.55 0.15
CA ASP A 28 -12.52 -7.23 -0.12
C ASP A 28 -11.51 -6.24 -0.70
N ILE A 29 -10.20 -6.49 -0.58
CA ILE A 29 -9.16 -5.56 -1.06
C ILE A 29 -8.89 -5.81 -2.54
N SER A 30 -9.04 -4.78 -3.37
CA SER A 30 -8.62 -4.81 -4.77
C SER A 30 -7.12 -4.60 -4.88
N TRP A 31 -6.58 -3.61 -4.16
CA TRP A 31 -5.17 -3.22 -4.26
C TRP A 31 -4.57 -2.77 -2.92
N LEU A 32 -3.34 -3.21 -2.66
CA LEU A 32 -2.42 -2.61 -1.70
C LEU A 32 -1.49 -1.63 -2.44
N VAL A 33 -1.45 -0.39 -1.97
CA VAL A 33 -0.61 0.70 -2.51
C VAL A 33 0.39 1.16 -1.44
N PRO A 34 1.54 0.49 -1.30
CA PRO A 34 2.48 0.76 -0.23
C PRO A 34 3.47 1.88 -0.60
N HIS A 35 4.03 2.55 0.40
CA HIS A 35 5.22 3.39 0.24
C HIS A 35 6.36 2.55 -0.35
N GLN A 36 6.93 3.02 -1.45
CA GLN A 36 7.93 2.29 -2.25
C GLN A 36 9.34 2.44 -1.65
N ALA A 37 9.53 1.96 -0.41
CA ALA A 37 10.81 2.06 0.29
C ALA A 37 11.75 0.88 0.03
N ASN A 38 11.22 -0.34 0.16
CA ASN A 38 11.97 -1.57 0.03
C ASN A 38 11.01 -2.75 -0.15
N LYS A 39 11.29 -3.62 -1.11
CA LYS A 39 10.44 -4.78 -1.44
C LYS A 39 10.12 -5.67 -0.24
N ARG A 40 11.08 -5.91 0.66
CA ARG A 40 10.87 -6.76 1.85
C ARG A 40 9.85 -6.18 2.84
N ILE A 41 9.76 -4.85 2.93
CA ILE A 41 8.79 -4.16 3.79
C ILE A 41 7.39 -4.30 3.17
N ILE A 42 7.31 -4.17 1.85
CA ILE A 42 6.08 -4.32 1.08
C ILE A 42 5.53 -5.75 1.21
N GLU A 43 6.37 -6.76 0.98
CA GLU A 43 6.01 -8.19 1.14
C GLU A 43 5.52 -8.50 2.56
N ALA A 44 6.19 -7.96 3.59
CA ALA A 44 5.76 -8.14 4.97
C ALA A 44 4.39 -7.48 5.27
N THR A 45 4.10 -6.36 4.62
CA THR A 45 2.82 -5.65 4.75
C THR A 45 1.70 -6.45 4.09
N ALA A 46 1.91 -6.90 2.83
CA ALA A 46 0.97 -7.74 2.10
C ALA A 46 0.66 -9.03 2.88
N LYS A 47 1.70 -9.72 3.37
CA LYS A 47 1.57 -10.93 4.20
C LYS A 47 0.77 -10.68 5.47
N ARG A 48 0.93 -9.53 6.14
CA ARG A 48 0.17 -9.21 7.35
C ARG A 48 -1.31 -8.95 7.06
N MET A 49 -1.60 -8.34 5.91
CA MET A 49 -2.97 -8.12 5.45
C MET A 49 -3.64 -9.39 4.93
N GLY A 50 -2.85 -10.43 4.59
CA GLY A 50 -3.35 -11.65 3.95
C GLY A 50 -3.73 -11.46 2.48
N VAL A 51 -3.25 -10.38 1.85
CA VAL A 51 -3.51 -10.11 0.43
C VAL A 51 -2.49 -10.81 -0.46
N ASP A 52 -2.96 -11.29 -1.61
CA ASP A 52 -2.11 -11.93 -2.61
C ASP A 52 -1.14 -10.93 -3.25
N ASP A 53 0.06 -11.39 -3.61
CA ASP A 53 1.09 -10.56 -4.24
C ASP A 53 0.62 -9.91 -5.55
N SER A 54 -0.32 -10.53 -6.27
CA SER A 54 -0.92 -9.95 -7.49
C SER A 54 -1.74 -8.69 -7.24
N LYS A 55 -2.18 -8.46 -5.99
CA LYS A 55 -2.91 -7.26 -5.56
C LYS A 55 -1.99 -6.17 -5.00
N VAL A 56 -0.67 -6.32 -5.11
CA VAL A 56 0.31 -5.35 -4.57
C VAL A 56 0.90 -4.50 -5.68
N MET A 57 0.70 -3.19 -5.60
CA MET A 57 1.27 -2.27 -6.58
C MET A 57 2.77 -2.02 -6.32
N LEU A 58 3.58 -2.24 -7.35
CA LEU A 58 5.04 -2.18 -7.28
C LEU A 58 5.62 -1.45 -8.49
N ASN A 59 6.23 -0.29 -8.26
CA ASN A 59 7.02 0.42 -9.28
C ASN A 59 8.38 0.91 -8.75
N ILE A 60 8.78 0.44 -7.56
CA ILE A 60 10.09 0.76 -6.96
C ILE A 60 11.28 0.46 -7.87
N SER A 61 11.19 -0.54 -8.75
CA SER A 61 12.24 -0.86 -9.73
C SER A 61 12.43 0.21 -10.79
N ARG A 62 11.41 1.04 -11.05
CA ARG A 62 11.42 2.10 -12.05
C ARG A 62 11.89 3.44 -11.47
N TYR A 63 11.44 3.78 -10.27
CA TYR A 63 11.67 5.11 -9.67
C TYR A 63 12.48 5.12 -8.38
N GLY A 64 12.72 3.96 -7.76
CA GLY A 64 13.26 3.90 -6.41
C GLY A 64 12.34 4.51 -5.36
N ASN A 65 12.90 4.92 -4.22
CA ASN A 65 12.17 5.60 -3.16
C ASN A 65 12.16 7.13 -3.40
N THR A 66 11.00 7.68 -3.72
CA THR A 66 10.76 9.11 -3.97
C THR A 66 10.11 9.83 -2.77
N THR A 67 10.24 9.29 -1.56
CA THR A 67 9.64 9.83 -0.32
C THR A 67 8.11 10.01 -0.46
N ALA A 68 7.60 11.23 -0.42
CA ALA A 68 6.17 11.51 -0.53
C ALA A 68 5.62 11.22 -1.93
N GLY A 69 6.48 11.18 -2.95
CA GLY A 69 6.10 10.90 -4.33
C GLY A 69 5.77 9.43 -4.62
N THR A 70 6.08 8.49 -3.72
CA THR A 70 6.01 7.07 -4.07
C THR A 70 4.59 6.59 -4.32
N ILE A 71 3.62 7.01 -3.49
CA ILE A 71 2.23 6.57 -3.61
C ILE A 71 1.55 7.22 -4.83
N PRO A 72 1.64 8.55 -5.05
CA PRO A 72 1.07 9.16 -6.25
C PRO A 72 1.65 8.61 -7.55
N LEU A 73 2.97 8.43 -7.65
CA LEU A 73 3.59 7.84 -8.85
C LEU A 73 3.16 6.38 -9.06
N CYS A 74 3.00 5.60 -7.99
CA CYS A 74 2.52 4.23 -8.09
C CYS A 74 1.05 4.17 -8.54
N LEU A 75 0.20 5.06 -8.04
CA LEU A 75 -1.19 5.17 -8.51
C LEU A 75 -1.26 5.56 -9.97
N TRP A 76 -0.44 6.53 -10.40
CA TRP A 76 -0.36 6.96 -11.80
C TRP A 76 0.02 5.80 -12.74
N ASP A 77 1.04 5.02 -12.37
CA ASP A 77 1.50 3.88 -13.19
C ASP A 77 0.45 2.77 -13.31
N TYR A 78 -0.41 2.62 -12.30
CA TYR A 78 -1.45 1.60 -12.24
C TYR A 78 -2.84 2.14 -12.61
N GLU A 79 -2.97 3.41 -12.96
CA GLU A 79 -4.27 4.07 -13.13
C GLU A 79 -5.15 3.28 -14.09
N SER A 80 -4.64 2.91 -15.26
CA SER A 80 -5.36 2.14 -16.28
C SER A 80 -5.84 0.74 -15.85
N GLN A 81 -5.34 0.21 -14.73
CA GLN A 81 -5.77 -1.06 -14.14
C GLN A 81 -6.84 -0.88 -13.05
N LEU A 82 -7.00 0.33 -12.53
CA LEU A 82 -8.00 0.66 -11.51
C LEU A 82 -9.40 0.71 -12.12
N LYS A 83 -10.39 0.36 -11.31
CA LYS A 83 -11.81 0.43 -11.67
C LYS A 83 -12.58 1.18 -10.60
N LYS A 84 -13.65 1.84 -11.01
CA LYS A 84 -14.58 2.47 -10.07
C LYS A 84 -15.10 1.43 -9.08
N GLY A 85 -15.00 1.75 -7.80
CA GLY A 85 -15.41 0.87 -6.71
C GLY A 85 -14.32 -0.01 -6.12
N ASP A 86 -13.11 -0.04 -6.70
CA ASP A 86 -11.98 -0.78 -6.14
C ASP A 86 -11.67 -0.33 -4.72
N ASN A 87 -11.48 -1.29 -3.81
CA ASN A 87 -11.09 -1.02 -2.43
C ASN A 87 -9.57 -1.00 -2.34
N LEU A 88 -9.00 0.16 -2.04
CA LEU A 88 -7.57 0.39 -1.94
C LEU A 88 -7.15 0.57 -0.49
N ILE A 89 -6.04 -0.07 -0.11
CA ILE A 89 -5.32 0.21 1.13
C ILE A 89 -3.99 0.87 0.80
N LEU A 90 -3.84 2.11 1.22
CA LEU A 90 -2.58 2.84 1.13
C LEU A 90 -1.86 2.67 2.46
N ALA A 91 -0.55 2.40 2.43
CA ALA A 91 0.22 2.24 3.66
C ALA A 91 1.59 2.89 3.54
N ALA A 92 1.99 3.68 4.53
CA ALA A 92 3.27 4.39 4.51
C ALA A 92 3.96 4.38 5.89
N PHE A 93 5.28 4.45 5.85
CA PHE A 93 6.12 4.78 7.00
C PHE A 93 7.19 5.80 6.56
N GLY A 94 7.68 6.61 7.50
CA GLY A 94 8.70 7.62 7.24
C GLY A 94 9.54 7.98 8.47
N GLY A 95 10.56 8.80 8.24
CA GLY A 95 11.41 9.36 9.30
C GLY A 95 10.61 10.24 10.25
N GLY A 96 10.89 10.13 11.55
CA GLY A 96 10.12 10.79 12.61
C GLY A 96 10.18 10.04 13.95
N PHE A 97 9.69 8.80 14.07
CA PHE A 97 9.00 7.95 13.09
C PHE A 97 7.53 8.32 12.90
N THR A 98 7.04 8.22 11.67
CA THR A 98 5.63 8.39 11.32
C THR A 98 5.16 7.21 10.48
N TRP A 99 3.88 6.86 10.61
CA TRP A 99 3.25 5.79 9.85
C TRP A 99 1.75 6.04 9.76
N ALA A 100 1.14 5.62 8.66
CA ALA A 100 -0.28 5.78 8.44
C ALA A 100 -0.79 4.77 7.41
N SER A 101 -2.09 4.51 7.46
CA SER A 101 -2.80 3.82 6.40
C SER A 101 -4.11 4.54 6.08
N VAL A 102 -4.55 4.43 4.83
CA VAL A 102 -5.82 4.95 4.34
C VAL A 102 -6.57 3.83 3.63
N TYR A 103 -7.83 3.64 4.00
CA TYR A 103 -8.78 2.87 3.21
C TYR A 103 -9.55 3.86 2.34
N LEU A 104 -9.54 3.66 1.04
CA LEU A 104 -10.33 4.44 0.10
C LEU A 104 -10.98 3.54 -0.95
N LYS A 105 -12.10 4.01 -1.47
CA LYS A 105 -12.77 3.39 -2.62
C LYS A 105 -12.50 4.24 -3.86
N TRP A 106 -11.95 3.63 -4.91
CA TRP A 106 -11.62 4.33 -6.14
C TRP A 106 -12.89 4.84 -6.84
N ALA A 107 -12.82 6.04 -7.41
CA ALA A 107 -14.04 6.81 -7.72
C ALA A 107 -14.45 6.81 -9.21
N TYR A 108 -13.56 6.45 -10.12
CA TYR A 108 -13.80 6.53 -11.56
C TYR A 108 -13.16 5.37 -12.33
N ASP A 109 -13.66 5.11 -13.52
CA ASP A 109 -13.01 4.23 -14.47
C ASP A 109 -12.07 5.10 -15.35
N PRO A 110 -10.79 4.76 -15.47
CA PRO A 110 -9.87 5.49 -16.34
C PRO A 110 -10.35 5.45 -17.80
N GLU A 111 -10.27 6.58 -18.49
CA GLU A 111 -10.48 6.60 -19.93
C GLU A 111 -9.33 5.86 -20.63
N LYS A 112 -9.67 4.98 -21.57
CA LYS A 112 -8.68 4.21 -22.33
C LYS A 112 -7.81 5.09 -23.22
#